data_AF-A0A545T906-F1
#
_entry.id   AF-A0A545T906-F1
#
_cell.length_a   1.000
_cell.length_b   1.000
_cell.length_c   1.000
_cell.angle_alpha   90.00
_cell.angle_beta   90.00
_cell.angle_gamma   90.00
#
_symmetry.space_group_name_H-M   'P 1'
#
loop_
_entity.id
_entity.type
_entity.pdbx_description
1 polymer ?
#
loop_
_entity_poly.entity_id
_entity_poly.type
_entity_poly.pdbx_seq_one_letter_code
_entity_poly.pdbx_strand_id
1 'polypeptide(L)'
;MFYTSMDILLVAFLTMLAILIHELGHAISAYRYGARRVSIGIGWYFIFPVAYADLSESWGFSVRQRMLSTIAGVFYQAVFGSLIFIGFLVTENMCFYSASIAILISILWNLNPFLRLDGYWLIVDLLDNPNLRKEGITSAKRLFKTPVSAEIKKTSIIVLVYGVISLLLLTFLLVKLSLEIYQTQGFGIYEIIKHVATSDNLGIADWVLYFGTSLWKGLALIFLSWQAYLYVQKKFIKQRTSH
;
A
#
# COMPACT_ATOMS: atom_id res chain seq x y z
N MET A 1 19.59 -5.45 22.93
CA MET A 1 18.59 -6.38 23.48
C MET A 1 18.10 -7.22 22.32
N PHE A 2 18.25 -8.54 22.39
CA PHE A 2 17.78 -9.43 21.32
C PHE A 2 16.30 -9.73 21.55
N TYR A 3 15.48 -9.57 20.51
CA TYR A 3 14.07 -9.94 20.53
C TYR A 3 13.95 -11.47 20.59
N THR A 4 13.12 -11.98 21.49
CA THR A 4 12.76 -13.41 21.48
C THR A 4 11.71 -13.69 20.39
N SER A 5 11.51 -14.96 20.06
CA SER A 5 10.43 -15.37 19.15
C SER A 5 9.05 -14.89 19.63
N MET A 6 8.81 -14.90 20.96
CA MET A 6 7.54 -14.44 21.54
C MET A 6 7.37 -12.93 21.38
N ASP A 7 8.45 -12.15 21.53
CA ASP A 7 8.41 -10.70 21.36
C ASP A 7 8.06 -10.33 19.91
N ILE A 8 8.65 -11.02 18.94
CA ILE A 8 8.33 -10.83 17.51
C ILE A 8 6.86 -11.16 17.24
N LEU A 9 6.36 -12.28 17.77
CA LEU A 9 4.96 -12.67 17.64
C LEU A 9 4.02 -11.65 18.26
N LEU A 10 4.38 -11.07 19.41
CA LEU A 10 3.59 -10.01 20.05
C LEU A 10 3.54 -8.76 19.18
N VAL A 11 4.67 -8.30 18.65
CA VAL A 11 4.73 -7.12 17.76
C VAL A 11 3.92 -7.38 16.48
N ALA A 12 4.06 -8.57 15.88
CA ALA A 12 3.28 -8.96 14.70
C ALA A 12 1.77 -9.00 15.00
N PHE A 13 1.37 -9.55 16.15
CA PHE A 13 -0.01 -9.60 16.56
C PHE A 13 -0.61 -8.20 16.74
N LEU A 14 0.08 -7.30 17.45
CA LEU A 14 -0.39 -5.93 17.69
C LEU A 14 -0.51 -5.13 16.39
N THR A 15 0.43 -5.31 15.47
CA THR A 15 0.39 -4.63 14.16
C THR A 15 -0.73 -5.18 13.26
N MET A 16 -0.95 -6.49 13.23
CA MET A 16 -2.10 -7.10 12.53
C MET A 16 -3.44 -6.65 13.13
N LEU A 17 -3.54 -6.55 14.46
CA LEU A 17 -4.71 -6.03 15.14
C LEU A 17 -4.97 -4.57 14.76
N ALA A 18 -3.93 -3.74 14.65
CA ALA A 18 -4.06 -2.37 14.18
C ALA A 18 -4.62 -2.26 12.76
N ILE A 19 -4.22 -3.17 11.85
CA ILE A 19 -4.76 -3.24 10.49
C ILE A 19 -6.24 -3.63 10.51
N LEU A 20 -6.63 -4.59 11.36
CA LEU A 20 -8.05 -4.94 11.51
C LEU A 20 -8.87 -3.76 12.03
N ILE A 21 -8.37 -3.05 13.05
CA ILE A 21 -9.01 -1.85 13.61
C ILE A 21 -9.14 -0.76 12.54
N HIS A 22 -8.14 -0.61 11.68
CA HIS A 22 -8.17 0.32 10.55
C HIS A 22 -9.33 0.02 9.59
N GLU A 23 -9.43 -1.22 9.09
CA GLU A 23 -10.52 -1.60 8.17
C GLU A 23 -11.91 -1.51 8.84
N LEU A 24 -11.99 -1.88 10.12
CA LEU A 24 -13.22 -1.69 10.91
C LEU A 24 -13.60 -0.22 11.03
N GLY A 25 -12.64 0.68 11.16
CA GLY A 25 -12.86 2.12 11.20
C GLY A 25 -13.61 2.63 9.97
N HIS A 26 -13.13 2.26 8.79
CA HIS A 26 -13.81 2.57 7.52
C HIS A 26 -15.21 1.98 7.48
N ALA A 27 -15.33 0.69 7.81
CA ALA A 27 -16.58 -0.05 7.76
C ALA A 27 -17.66 0.56 8.66
N ILE A 28 -17.31 0.86 9.92
CA ILE A 28 -18.20 1.46 10.91
C ILE A 28 -18.66 2.85 10.46
N SER A 29 -17.74 3.67 9.94
CA SER A 29 -18.08 5.00 9.43
C SER A 29 -19.03 4.92 8.24
N ALA A 30 -18.76 4.06 7.26
CA ALA A 30 -19.63 3.90 6.11
C ALA A 30 -21.01 3.36 6.49
N TYR A 31 -21.07 2.39 7.40
CA TYR A 31 -22.34 1.88 7.92
C TYR A 31 -23.18 2.97 8.58
N ARG A 32 -22.54 3.85 9.37
CA ARG A 32 -23.20 5.01 10.01
C ARG A 32 -23.83 5.95 8.99
N TYR A 33 -23.22 6.12 7.82
CA TYR A 33 -23.73 7.00 6.76
C TYR A 33 -24.70 6.33 5.79
N GLY A 34 -25.05 5.05 6.02
CA GLY A 34 -26.11 4.36 5.29
C GLY A 34 -25.65 3.25 4.36
N ALA A 35 -24.34 2.92 4.32
CA ALA A 35 -23.90 1.70 3.64
C ALA A 35 -24.45 0.48 4.39
N ARG A 36 -25.04 -0.45 3.66
CA ARG A 36 -25.56 -1.73 4.18
C ARG A 36 -24.72 -2.90 3.71
N ARG A 37 -24.05 -2.77 2.57
CA ARG A 37 -23.06 -3.73 2.09
C ARG A 37 -21.67 -3.21 2.39
N VAL A 38 -21.14 -3.69 3.51
CA VAL A 38 -19.75 -3.47 3.92
C VAL A 38 -19.13 -4.84 4.14
N SER A 39 -18.01 -5.10 3.49
CA SER A 39 -17.25 -6.33 3.69
C SER A 39 -15.80 -5.98 3.96
N ILE A 40 -15.13 -6.75 4.81
CA ILE A 40 -13.68 -6.65 5.03
C ILE A 40 -13.07 -7.92 4.45
N GLY A 41 -12.02 -7.75 3.65
CA GLY A 41 -11.34 -8.84 2.99
C GLY A 41 -9.84 -8.65 2.94
N ILE A 42 -9.17 -9.64 2.35
CA ILE A 42 -7.76 -9.59 2.01
C ILE A 42 -7.66 -9.62 0.50
N GLY A 43 -6.85 -8.72 -0.06
CA GLY A 43 -6.60 -8.58 -1.48
C GLY A 43 -5.12 -8.38 -1.75
N TRP A 44 -4.82 -7.99 -2.99
CA TRP A 44 -3.45 -7.76 -3.45
C TRP A 44 -3.32 -6.35 -4.00
N TYR A 45 -2.46 -5.53 -3.40
CA TYR A 45 -2.03 -4.26 -3.96
C TYR A 45 -0.65 -4.42 -4.60
N PHE A 46 -0.61 -4.49 -5.93
CA PHE A 46 0.56 -4.98 -6.67
C PHE A 46 0.95 -6.40 -6.23
N ILE A 47 1.90 -6.51 -5.31
CA ILE A 47 2.45 -7.76 -4.77
C ILE A 47 2.31 -7.84 -3.26
N PHE A 48 1.82 -6.77 -2.64
CA PHE A 48 1.59 -6.70 -1.21
C PHE A 48 0.22 -7.30 -0.91
N PRO A 49 0.11 -8.27 0.02
CA PRO A 49 -1.19 -8.57 0.60
C PRO A 49 -1.67 -7.33 1.36
N VAL A 50 -2.93 -6.97 1.14
CA VAL A 50 -3.56 -5.82 1.81
C VAL A 50 -4.90 -6.25 2.38
N ALA A 51 -5.22 -5.77 3.57
CA ALA A 51 -6.61 -5.77 4.01
C ALA A 51 -7.35 -4.65 3.29
N TYR A 52 -8.66 -4.81 3.09
CA TYR A 52 -9.50 -3.76 2.53
C TYR A 52 -10.93 -3.87 3.05
N ALA A 53 -11.59 -2.72 3.22
CA ALA A 53 -13.02 -2.60 3.35
C ALA A 53 -13.67 -2.26 1.99
N ASP A 54 -14.63 -3.07 1.54
CA ASP A 54 -15.47 -2.71 0.39
C ASP A 54 -16.46 -1.62 0.80
N LEU A 55 -16.18 -0.40 0.33
CA LEU A 55 -16.99 0.79 0.55
C LEU A 55 -17.71 1.24 -0.74
N SER A 56 -18.03 0.32 -1.64
CA SER A 56 -18.64 0.68 -2.94
C SER A 56 -19.93 1.51 -2.81
N GLU A 57 -20.73 1.32 -1.76
CA GLU A 57 -21.94 2.12 -1.54
C GLU A 57 -21.65 3.57 -1.12
N SER A 58 -20.42 3.89 -0.70
CA SER A 58 -20.03 5.24 -0.29
C SER A 58 -20.03 6.26 -1.42
N TRP A 59 -19.99 5.83 -2.70
CA TRP A 59 -20.08 6.75 -3.85
C TRP A 59 -21.37 7.57 -3.88
N GLY A 60 -22.44 7.07 -3.26
CA GLY A 60 -23.70 7.81 -3.11
C GLY A 60 -23.71 8.84 -1.97
N PHE A 61 -22.67 8.88 -1.13
CA PHE A 61 -22.60 9.80 -0.01
C PHE A 61 -22.18 11.21 -0.44
N SER A 62 -22.50 12.19 0.40
CA SER A 62 -21.93 13.54 0.25
C SER A 62 -20.40 13.50 0.38
N VAL A 63 -19.71 14.48 -0.23
CA VAL A 63 -18.24 14.62 -0.17
C VAL A 63 -17.72 14.50 1.26
N ARG A 64 -18.36 15.19 2.22
CA ARG A 64 -17.98 15.16 3.63
C ARG A 64 -18.08 13.76 4.23
N GLN A 65 -19.15 13.03 3.94
CA GLN A 65 -19.37 11.68 4.47
C GLN A 65 -18.40 10.67 3.87
N ARG A 66 -18.05 10.80 2.58
CA ARG A 66 -17.00 9.99 1.95
C ARG A 66 -15.66 10.26 2.61
N MET A 67 -15.23 11.52 2.71
CA MET A 67 -13.98 11.90 3.37
C MET A 67 -13.90 11.37 4.81
N LEU A 68 -14.99 11.48 5.58
CA LEU A 68 -15.04 10.96 6.95
C LEU A 68 -14.93 9.43 6.99
N SER A 69 -15.52 8.73 6.02
CA SER A 69 -15.38 7.27 5.90
C SER A 69 -13.97 6.87 5.46
N THR A 70 -13.35 7.65 4.57
CA THR A 70 -11.98 7.47 4.11
C THR A 70 -10.94 7.74 5.21
N ILE A 71 -11.13 8.71 6.10
CA ILE A 71 -10.16 8.98 7.18
C ILE A 71 -10.40 8.13 8.44
N ALA A 72 -11.57 7.49 8.57
CA ALA A 72 -11.95 6.77 9.78
C ALA A 72 -10.96 5.65 10.15
N GLY A 73 -10.48 4.87 9.17
CA GLY A 73 -9.52 3.80 9.44
C GLY A 73 -8.22 4.33 10.03
N VAL A 74 -7.63 5.36 9.41
CA VAL A 74 -6.45 6.06 9.94
C VAL A 74 -6.69 6.60 11.34
N PHE A 75 -7.85 7.21 11.60
CA PHE A 75 -8.18 7.75 12.91
C PHE A 75 -8.18 6.66 14.00
N TYR A 76 -8.91 5.56 13.80
CA TYR A 76 -8.96 4.49 14.80
C TYR A 76 -7.62 3.75 14.95
N GLN A 77 -6.88 3.59 13.85
CA GLN A 77 -5.53 3.05 13.89
C GLN A 77 -4.58 3.94 14.71
N ALA A 78 -4.67 5.27 14.57
CA ALA A 78 -3.87 6.23 15.34
C ALA A 78 -4.23 6.24 16.83
N VAL A 79 -5.51 6.14 17.17
CA VAL A 79 -5.98 5.98 18.56
C VAL A 79 -5.38 4.72 19.17
N PHE A 80 -5.48 3.58 18.46
CA PHE A 80 -4.92 2.32 18.93
C PHE A 80 -3.39 2.39 19.08
N GLY A 81 -2.67 2.91 18.07
CA GLY A 81 -1.21 3.08 18.14
C GLY A 81 -0.77 3.97 19.31
N SER A 82 -1.55 5.01 19.62
CA SER A 82 -1.30 5.87 20.79
C SER A 82 -1.47 5.13 22.11
N LEU A 83 -2.50 4.27 22.22
CA LEU A 83 -2.70 3.43 23.40
C LEU A 83 -1.55 2.43 23.59
N ILE A 84 -1.05 1.83 22.50
CA ILE A 84 0.12 0.95 22.54
C ILE A 84 1.37 1.71 23.00
N PHE A 85 1.58 2.95 22.50
CA PHE A 85 2.69 3.79 22.95
C PHE A 85 2.58 4.17 24.44
N ILE A 86 1.38 4.47 24.94
CA ILE A 86 1.14 4.69 26.37
C ILE A 86 1.49 3.42 27.16
N GLY A 87 1.14 2.24 26.65
CA GLY A 87 1.53 0.96 27.23
C GLY A 87 3.05 0.82 27.38
N PHE A 88 3.83 1.28 26.40
CA PHE A 88 5.29 1.36 26.52
C PHE A 88 5.71 2.31 27.65
N LEU A 89 5.15 3.52 27.74
CA LEU A 89 5.52 4.49 28.79
C LEU A 89 5.28 3.96 30.22
N VAL A 90 4.28 3.09 30.39
CA VAL A 90 3.94 2.51 31.70
C VAL A 90 4.78 1.28 32.03
N THR A 91 5.14 0.47 31.03
CA THR A 91 5.77 -0.84 31.25
C THR A 91 7.25 -0.90 30.89
N GLU A 92 7.75 0.11 30.17
CA GLU A 92 9.07 0.16 29.53
C GLU A 92 9.34 -1.04 28.58
N ASN A 93 8.29 -1.75 28.15
CA ASN A 93 8.41 -2.91 27.28
C ASN A 93 8.66 -2.48 25.83
N MET A 94 9.85 -2.81 25.32
CA MET A 94 10.29 -2.46 23.96
C MET A 94 9.39 -3.05 22.85
N CYS A 95 8.66 -4.13 23.10
CA CYS A 95 7.68 -4.66 22.13
C CYS A 95 6.56 -3.65 21.84
N PHE A 96 6.05 -2.97 22.87
CA PHE A 96 5.03 -1.94 22.69
C PHE A 96 5.60 -0.71 21.97
N TYR A 97 6.84 -0.34 22.26
CA TYR A 97 7.53 0.70 21.51
C TYR A 97 7.63 0.34 20.02
N SER A 98 8.20 -0.83 19.70
CA SER A 98 8.35 -1.28 18.31
C SER A 98 7.01 -1.44 17.59
N ALA A 99 5.98 -1.98 18.24
CA ALA A 99 4.65 -2.06 17.67
C ALA A 99 4.05 -0.66 17.38
N SER A 100 4.19 0.29 18.32
CA SER A 100 3.68 1.66 18.12
C SER A 100 4.37 2.38 16.94
N ILE A 101 5.68 2.20 16.78
CA ILE A 101 6.44 2.75 15.65
C ILE A 101 6.01 2.09 14.33
N ALA A 102 5.83 0.76 14.31
CA ALA A 102 5.35 0.05 13.13
C ALA A 102 3.93 0.50 12.72
N ILE A 103 3.04 0.72 13.69
CA ILE A 103 1.70 1.26 13.45
C ILE A 103 1.78 2.69 12.90
N LEU A 104 2.63 3.55 13.46
CA LEU A 104 2.83 4.91 12.96
C LEU A 104 3.35 4.91 11.50
N ILE A 105 4.32 4.05 11.18
CA ILE A 105 4.81 3.90 9.81
C ILE A 105 3.69 3.42 8.88
N SER A 106 2.85 2.47 9.31
CA SER A 106 1.68 2.01 8.56
C SER A 106 0.68 3.14 8.30
N ILE A 107 0.42 3.99 9.29
CA ILE A 107 -0.45 5.18 9.13
C ILE A 107 0.13 6.13 8.09
N LEU A 108 1.42 6.48 8.21
CA LEU A 108 2.08 7.38 7.25
C LEU A 108 2.09 6.80 5.83
N TRP A 109 2.24 5.47 5.73
CA TRP A 109 2.15 4.76 4.46
C TRP A 109 0.74 4.87 3.85
N ASN A 110 -0.32 4.61 4.64
CA ASN A 110 -1.70 4.73 4.17
C ASN A 110 -2.09 6.17 3.80
N LEU A 111 -1.53 7.17 4.47
CA LEU A 111 -1.71 8.58 4.13
C LEU A 111 -0.92 9.03 2.89
N ASN A 112 -0.16 8.14 2.24
CA ASN A 112 0.54 8.47 1.01
C ASN A 112 -0.46 8.79 -0.11
N PRO A 113 -0.47 10.02 -0.65
CA PRO A 113 -1.46 10.45 -1.62
C PRO A 113 -1.25 9.91 -3.03
N PHE A 114 -0.08 9.34 -3.33
CA PHE A 114 0.30 8.97 -4.69
C PHE A 114 0.07 7.47 -5.00
N LEU A 115 -0.04 6.66 -3.94
CA LEU A 115 -0.48 5.27 -4.02
C LEU A 115 -1.99 5.23 -3.76
N ARG A 116 -2.71 4.24 -4.30
CA ARG A 116 -4.18 4.11 -4.10
C ARG A 116 -4.48 3.55 -2.70
N LEU A 117 -4.08 4.33 -1.70
CA LEU A 117 -4.32 4.16 -0.28
C LEU A 117 -5.25 5.28 0.19
N ASP A 118 -5.52 5.39 1.49
CA ASP A 118 -6.46 6.37 2.03
C ASP A 118 -6.10 7.82 1.68
N GLY A 119 -4.81 8.16 1.69
CA GLY A 119 -4.35 9.49 1.32
C GLY A 119 -4.76 9.88 -0.10
N TYR A 120 -4.73 8.94 -1.04
CA TYR A 120 -5.19 9.15 -2.41
C TYR A 120 -6.70 9.33 -2.47
N TRP A 121 -7.45 8.44 -1.81
CA TRP A 121 -8.91 8.51 -1.81
C TRP A 121 -9.42 9.77 -1.12
N LEU A 122 -8.72 10.26 -0.10
CA LEU A 122 -9.06 11.52 0.57
C LEU A 122 -8.90 12.71 -0.39
N ILE A 123 -7.86 12.73 -1.23
CA ILE A 123 -7.70 13.77 -2.26
C ILE A 123 -8.76 13.61 -3.36
N VAL A 124 -9.06 12.38 -3.79
CA VAL A 124 -10.14 12.10 -4.75
C VAL A 124 -11.47 12.64 -4.23
N ASP A 125 -11.79 12.38 -2.97
CA ASP A 125 -13.02 12.87 -2.34
C ASP A 125 -13.01 14.40 -2.21
N LEU A 126 -11.91 15.00 -1.76
CA LEU A 126 -11.75 16.44 -1.61
C LEU A 126 -11.92 17.18 -2.95
N LEU A 127 -11.41 16.60 -4.03
CA LEU A 127 -11.51 17.16 -5.39
C LEU A 127 -12.79 16.73 -6.12
N ASP A 128 -13.59 15.86 -5.52
CA ASP A 128 -14.77 15.20 -6.14
C ASP A 128 -14.46 14.64 -7.54
N ASN A 129 -13.25 14.09 -7.72
CA ASN A 129 -12.74 13.62 -9.01
C ASN A 129 -12.28 12.15 -8.94
N PRO A 130 -13.16 11.18 -9.25
CA PRO A 130 -12.82 9.76 -9.22
C PRO A 130 -11.78 9.36 -10.28
N ASN A 131 -11.56 10.19 -11.31
CA ASN A 131 -10.63 9.93 -12.41
C ASN A 131 -9.26 10.61 -12.22
N LEU A 132 -8.99 11.23 -11.07
CA LEU A 132 -7.79 12.02 -10.76
C LEU A 132 -6.49 11.40 -11.30
N ARG A 133 -6.22 10.13 -11.01
CA ARG A 133 -4.99 9.45 -11.45
C ARG A 133 -4.90 9.31 -12.97
N LYS A 134 -6.01 8.97 -13.63
CA LYS A 134 -6.06 8.78 -15.09
C LYS A 134 -5.84 10.11 -15.81
N GLU A 135 -6.48 11.16 -15.31
CA GLU A 135 -6.35 12.52 -15.84
C GLU A 135 -4.95 13.08 -15.60
N GLY A 136 -4.39 12.87 -14.41
CA GLY A 136 -3.03 13.30 -14.06
C GLY A 136 -1.97 12.66 -14.95
N ILE A 137 -2.02 11.34 -15.13
CA ILE A 137 -1.09 10.63 -16.02
C ILE A 137 -1.24 11.10 -17.47
N THR A 138 -2.48 11.30 -17.93
CA THR A 138 -2.75 11.77 -19.30
C THR A 138 -2.19 13.18 -19.50
N SER A 139 -2.40 14.06 -18.53
CA SER A 139 -1.90 15.45 -18.56
C SER A 139 -0.37 15.49 -18.54
N ALA A 140 0.27 14.67 -17.69
CA ALA A 140 1.72 14.56 -17.65
C ALA A 140 2.30 14.03 -18.97
N LYS A 141 1.64 13.05 -19.61
CA LYS A 141 2.05 12.54 -20.94
C LYS A 141 1.93 13.58 -22.05
N ARG A 142 0.99 14.52 -21.96
CA ARG A 142 0.81 15.60 -22.96
C ARG A 142 1.98 16.57 -22.99
N LEU A 143 2.66 16.79 -21.86
CA LEU A 143 3.87 17.62 -21.80
C LEU A 143 4.96 17.15 -22.76
N PHE A 144 5.01 15.85 -23.07
CA PHE A 144 5.98 15.25 -23.99
C PHE A 144 5.54 15.27 -25.46
N LYS A 145 4.29 15.67 -25.77
CA LYS A 145 3.70 15.52 -27.12
C LYS A 145 3.26 16.82 -27.78
N THR A 146 2.94 17.85 -27.01
CA THR A 146 2.43 19.12 -27.56
C THR A 146 3.00 20.28 -26.75
N PRO A 147 3.50 21.35 -27.40
CA PRO A 147 3.85 22.58 -26.69
C PRO A 147 2.60 23.10 -25.97
N VAL A 148 2.75 23.44 -24.69
CA VAL A 148 1.66 23.80 -23.78
C VAL A 148 1.05 25.14 -24.23
N SER A 149 0.04 25.08 -25.11
CA SER A 149 -0.70 26.26 -25.59
C SER A 149 -2.21 26.08 -25.35
N ALA A 150 -2.65 26.24 -24.11
CA ALA A 150 -4.04 26.56 -23.77
C ALA A 150 -4.10 26.96 -22.29
N GLU A 151 -4.92 27.95 -21.96
CA GLU A 151 -5.18 28.37 -20.58
C GLU A 151 -5.53 27.17 -19.69
N ILE A 152 -4.62 26.87 -18.75
CA ILE A 152 -4.76 25.75 -17.84
C ILE A 152 -5.66 26.20 -16.69
N LYS A 153 -6.89 25.67 -16.61
CA LYS A 153 -7.76 25.88 -15.44
C LYS A 153 -7.03 25.46 -14.16
N LYS A 154 -7.26 26.14 -13.03
CA LYS A 154 -6.57 25.86 -11.75
C LYS A 154 -6.69 24.38 -11.31
N THR A 155 -7.85 23.76 -11.55
CA THR A 155 -8.10 22.33 -11.32
C THR A 155 -7.18 21.43 -12.17
N SER A 156 -6.84 21.85 -13.40
CA SER A 156 -5.90 21.11 -14.25
C SER A 156 -4.44 21.24 -13.82
N ILE A 157 -4.04 22.27 -13.06
CA ILE A 157 -2.69 22.36 -12.49
C ILE A 157 -2.51 21.34 -11.36
N ILE A 158 -3.47 21.24 -10.44
CA ILE A 158 -3.42 20.27 -9.33
C ILE A 158 -3.35 18.84 -9.88
N VAL A 159 -4.21 18.53 -10.85
CA VAL A 159 -4.24 17.22 -11.54
C VAL A 159 -2.91 16.95 -12.27
N LEU A 160 -2.33 17.95 -12.93
CA LEU A 160 -1.05 17.83 -13.62
C LEU A 160 0.11 17.59 -12.64
N VAL A 161 0.23 18.41 -11.59
CA VAL A 161 1.27 18.29 -10.56
C VAL A 161 1.17 16.92 -9.89
N TYR A 162 -0.04 16.51 -9.51
CA TYR A 162 -0.32 15.18 -8.99
C TYR A 162 0.17 14.08 -9.96
N GLY A 163 -0.15 14.21 -11.24
CA GLY A 163 0.25 13.27 -12.29
C GLY A 163 1.77 13.15 -12.46
N VAL A 164 2.47 14.28 -12.48
CA VAL A 164 3.94 14.34 -12.60
C VAL A 164 4.59 13.69 -11.37
N ILE A 165 4.20 14.08 -10.16
CA ILE A 165 4.76 13.51 -8.93
C ILE A 165 4.47 12.01 -8.85
N SER A 166 3.25 11.58 -9.19
CA SER A 166 2.89 10.15 -9.21
C SER A 166 3.76 9.34 -10.17
N LEU A 167 4.10 9.90 -11.35
CA LEU A 167 4.98 9.24 -12.33
C LEU A 167 6.43 9.20 -11.85
N LEU A 168 6.92 10.28 -11.24
CA LEU A 168 8.27 10.33 -10.65
C LEU A 168 8.40 9.32 -9.51
N LEU A 169 7.42 9.28 -8.61
CA LEU A 169 7.39 8.33 -7.50
C LEU A 169 7.31 6.90 -8.00
N LEU A 170 6.43 6.60 -8.96
CA LEU A 170 6.33 5.25 -9.52
C LEU A 170 7.65 4.82 -10.17
N THR A 171 8.28 5.71 -10.95
CA THR A 171 9.60 5.44 -11.55
C THR A 171 10.66 5.21 -10.46
N PHE A 172 10.69 6.04 -9.42
CA PHE A 172 11.60 5.89 -8.30
C PHE A 172 11.41 4.55 -7.58
N LEU A 173 10.17 4.16 -7.28
CA LEU A 173 9.84 2.88 -6.63
C LEU A 173 10.27 1.70 -7.50
N LEU A 174 10.02 1.76 -8.81
CA LEU A 174 10.46 0.72 -9.75
C LEU A 174 11.98 0.63 -9.83
N VAL A 175 12.70 1.75 -9.92
CA VAL A 175 14.17 1.77 -9.93
C VAL A 175 14.73 1.23 -8.62
N LYS A 176 14.19 1.66 -7.47
CA LYS A 176 14.59 1.13 -6.16
C LYS A 176 14.36 -0.37 -6.07
N LEU A 177 13.19 -0.84 -6.50
CA LEU A 177 12.89 -2.28 -6.55
C LEU A 177 13.86 -3.03 -7.48
N SER A 178 14.15 -2.49 -8.67
CA SER A 178 15.11 -3.09 -9.60
C SER A 178 16.53 -3.12 -9.06
N LEU A 179 16.98 -2.05 -8.41
CA LEU A 179 18.29 -1.99 -7.76
C LEU A 179 18.38 -2.98 -6.60
N GLU A 180 17.32 -3.10 -5.78
CA GLU A 180 17.25 -4.07 -4.71
C GLU A 180 17.34 -5.51 -5.27
N ILE A 181 16.57 -5.81 -6.32
CA ILE A 181 16.63 -7.12 -7.02
C ILE A 181 18.04 -7.37 -7.59
N TYR A 182 18.68 -6.35 -8.16
CA TYR A 182 20.02 -6.45 -8.76
C TYR A 182 21.12 -6.64 -7.71
N GLN A 183 21.15 -5.81 -6.67
CA GLN A 183 22.13 -5.86 -5.58
C GLN A 183 22.03 -7.17 -4.80
N THR A 184 20.84 -7.76 -4.75
CA THR A 184 20.62 -9.04 -4.11
C THR A 184 21.01 -10.24 -4.97
N GLN A 185 21.71 -10.04 -6.10
CA GLN A 185 22.26 -11.08 -6.99
C GLN A 185 21.40 -12.36 -7.04
N GLY A 186 20.12 -12.23 -7.40
CA GLY A 186 19.22 -13.38 -7.50
C GLY A 186 19.32 -14.33 -6.30
N PHE A 187 18.71 -13.98 -5.16
CA PHE A 187 18.32 -14.97 -4.13
C PHE A 187 17.27 -15.93 -4.72
N GLY A 188 17.70 -16.74 -5.68
CA GLY A 188 17.05 -17.97 -6.05
C GLY A 188 17.25 -18.96 -4.92
N ILE A 189 16.35 -19.94 -4.87
CA ILE A 189 16.34 -21.13 -4.03
C ILE A 189 17.73 -21.65 -3.60
N TYR A 190 18.80 -21.45 -4.38
CA TYR A 190 20.19 -21.75 -4.03
C TYR A 190 20.71 -21.14 -2.72
N GLU A 191 20.58 -19.84 -2.49
CA GLU A 191 21.06 -19.23 -1.23
C GLU A 191 20.15 -19.61 -0.04
N ILE A 192 18.89 -19.95 -0.31
CA ILE A 192 17.96 -20.54 0.69
C ILE A 192 18.48 -21.92 1.10
N ILE A 193 18.76 -22.79 0.12
CA ILE A 193 19.30 -24.13 0.34
C ILE A 193 20.65 -24.05 1.05
N LYS A 194 21.53 -23.13 0.64
CA LYS A 194 22.85 -22.94 1.24
C LYS A 194 22.75 -22.47 2.67
N HIS A 195 21.92 -21.47 2.96
CA HIS A 195 21.74 -20.96 4.32
C HIS A 195 21.08 -22.00 5.23
N VAL A 196 20.13 -22.79 4.73
CA VAL A 196 19.54 -23.94 5.45
C VAL A 196 20.57 -25.05 5.67
N ALA A 197 21.42 -25.33 4.69
CA ALA A 197 22.43 -26.38 4.78
C ALA A 197 23.62 -26.02 5.69
N THR A 198 23.87 -24.73 5.95
CA THR A 198 25.02 -24.26 6.75
C THR A 198 24.66 -23.74 8.14
N SER A 199 23.39 -23.70 8.53
CA SER A 199 22.95 -23.10 9.79
C SER A 199 22.43 -24.16 10.75
N ASP A 200 23.22 -24.49 11.78
CA ASP A 200 22.91 -25.56 12.75
C ASP A 200 21.78 -25.22 13.73
N ASN A 201 21.34 -23.95 13.81
CA ASN A 201 20.22 -23.49 14.65
C ASN A 201 19.55 -22.27 14.00
N LEU A 202 18.60 -22.49 13.09
CA LEU A 202 17.76 -21.41 12.59
C LEU A 202 16.60 -21.16 13.55
N GLY A 203 16.60 -19.98 14.19
CA GLY A 203 15.47 -19.54 14.99
C GLY A 203 14.27 -19.19 14.11
N ILE A 204 13.06 -19.20 14.68
CA ILE A 204 11.85 -18.73 13.99
C ILE A 204 12.03 -17.29 13.50
N ALA A 205 12.76 -16.45 14.24
CA ALA A 205 13.09 -15.09 13.86
C ALA A 205 13.88 -15.00 12.54
N ASP A 206 14.86 -15.89 12.36
CA ASP A 206 15.69 -15.95 11.15
C ASP A 206 14.84 -16.37 9.97
N TRP A 207 13.97 -17.37 10.15
CA TRP A 207 13.01 -17.79 9.14
C TRP A 207 12.02 -16.69 8.77
N VAL A 208 11.50 -15.92 9.73
CA VAL A 208 10.55 -14.83 9.48
C VAL A 208 11.22 -13.68 8.71
N LEU A 209 12.43 -13.29 9.07
CA LEU A 209 13.21 -12.27 8.35
C LEU A 209 13.59 -12.75 6.95
N TYR A 210 13.99 -14.02 6.82
CA TYR A 210 14.45 -14.62 5.59
C TYR A 210 13.30 -14.88 4.60
N PHE A 211 12.19 -15.47 5.05
CA PHE A 211 10.98 -15.59 4.25
C PHE A 211 10.37 -14.22 3.97
N GLY A 212 10.35 -13.30 4.93
CA GLY A 212 9.82 -11.95 4.71
C GLY A 212 10.54 -11.22 3.57
N THR A 213 11.87 -11.29 3.54
CA THR A 213 12.69 -10.66 2.48
C THR A 213 12.70 -11.45 1.17
N SER A 214 12.55 -12.78 1.20
CA SER A 214 12.59 -13.65 0.00
C SER A 214 11.22 -13.82 -0.68
N LEU A 215 10.14 -13.97 0.11
CA LEU A 215 8.75 -13.99 -0.36
C LEU A 215 8.42 -12.69 -1.09
N TRP A 216 8.89 -11.56 -0.55
CA TRP A 216 8.77 -10.24 -1.16
C TRP A 216 9.33 -10.19 -2.59
N LYS A 217 10.51 -10.77 -2.79
CA LYS A 217 11.19 -10.83 -4.10
C LYS A 217 10.50 -11.81 -5.06
N GLY A 218 10.03 -12.95 -4.55
CA GLY A 218 9.27 -13.93 -5.32
C GLY A 218 7.94 -13.38 -5.85
N LEU A 219 7.17 -12.71 -4.98
CA LEU A 219 5.91 -12.06 -5.36
C LEU A 219 6.16 -10.93 -6.38
N ALA A 220 7.26 -10.18 -6.25
CA ALA A 220 7.67 -9.16 -7.24
C ALA A 220 7.91 -9.76 -8.63
N LEU A 221 8.66 -10.85 -8.72
CA LEU A 221 8.97 -11.51 -9.99
C LEU A 221 7.73 -12.15 -10.64
N ILE A 222 6.87 -12.80 -9.86
CA ILE A 222 5.61 -13.39 -10.36
C ILE A 222 4.72 -12.28 -10.93
N PHE A 223 4.58 -11.17 -10.23
CA PHE A 223 3.77 -10.04 -10.68
C PHE A 223 4.34 -9.36 -11.92
N LEU A 224 5.64 -9.10 -11.98
CA LEU A 224 6.27 -8.52 -13.18
C LEU A 224 6.12 -9.44 -14.39
N SER A 225 6.29 -10.76 -14.19
CA SER A 225 6.07 -11.77 -15.23
C SER A 225 4.60 -11.79 -15.69
N TRP A 226 3.66 -11.67 -14.77
CA TRP A 226 2.23 -11.60 -15.07
C TRP A 226 1.85 -10.31 -15.82
N GLN A 227 2.41 -9.15 -15.43
CA GLN A 227 2.20 -7.88 -16.14
C GLN A 227 2.78 -7.93 -17.56
N ALA A 228 3.97 -8.52 -17.74
CA ALA A 228 4.56 -8.75 -19.05
C ALA A 228 3.67 -9.66 -19.91
N TYR A 229 3.15 -10.75 -19.34
CA TYR A 229 2.18 -11.63 -20.00
C TYR A 229 0.91 -10.89 -20.44
N LEU A 230 0.29 -10.08 -19.56
CA LEU A 230 -0.92 -9.31 -19.88
C LEU A 230 -0.67 -8.24 -20.96
N TYR A 231 0.51 -7.62 -20.96
CA TYR A 231 0.91 -6.66 -22.00
C TYR A 231 1.04 -7.33 -23.36
N VAL A 232 1.70 -8.50 -23.40
CA VAL A 232 1.83 -9.32 -24.63
C VAL A 232 0.46 -9.76 -25.14
N GLN A 233 -0.42 -10.28 -24.27
CA GLN A 233 -1.79 -10.66 -24.63
C GLN A 233 -2.60 -9.51 -25.24
N LYS A 234 -2.56 -8.31 -24.62
CA LYS A 234 -3.26 -7.13 -25.16
C LYS A 234 -2.75 -6.71 -26.55
N LYS A 235 -1.44 -6.86 -26.80
CA LYS A 235 -0.84 -6.55 -28.10
C LYS A 235 -1.26 -7.56 -29.18
N PHE A 236 -1.30 -8.85 -28.84
CA PHE A 236 -1.75 -9.92 -29.74
C PHE A 236 -3.25 -9.81 -30.07
N ILE A 237 -4.10 -9.53 -29.09
CA ILE A 237 -5.55 -9.35 -29.31
C ILE A 237 -5.80 -8.18 -30.26
N LYS A 238 -5.08 -7.06 -30.07
CA LYS A 238 -5.22 -5.86 -30.91
C LYS A 238 -4.79 -6.07 -32.36
N GLN A 239 -3.85 -7.00 -32.62
CA GLN A 239 -3.42 -7.37 -33.98
C GLN A 239 -4.42 -8.33 -34.67
N ARG A 240 -5.17 -9.14 -33.91
CA ARG A 240 -6.20 -10.04 -34.47
C ARG A 240 -7.51 -9.33 -34.81
N THR A 241 -7.83 -8.22 -34.14
CA THR A 241 -9.04 -7.43 -34.40
C THR A 241 -8.85 -6.35 -35.47
N SER A 242 -7.66 -6.24 -36.06
CA SER A 242 -7.32 -5.30 -37.14
C SER A 242 -7.20 -5.97 -38.52
N HIS A 243 -7.63 -7.23 -38.62
CA HIS A 243 -7.86 -7.98 -39.86
C HIS A 243 -9.33 -8.36 -39.92
#